data_AF-A0A955CDD9-F1
#
_entry.id   AF-A0A955CDD9-F1
#
_cell.length_a   1.000
_cell.length_b   1.000
_cell.length_c   1.000
_cell.angle_alpha   90.00
_cell.angle_beta   90.00
_cell.angle_gamma   90.00
#
_symmetry.space_group_name_H-M   'P 1'
#
loop_
_entity.id
_entity.type
_entity.pdbx_description
1 polymer ?
#
loop_
_entity_poly.entity_id
_entity_poly.type
_entity_poly.pdbx_seq_one_letter_code
_entity_poly.pdbx_strand_id
1 'polypeptide(L)'
;MPLLPVALGLIAGVVLDNAIPLAPDAIIGVALFGALLGVLALRSQRHARVTLCAAVLVSVATGVVRHAVRMRFLPDHHIARIVENEPRIRTMSGRVVTAPRIVERPRDQAVAYPTAPRTRFMLDITSVDGDAGPIP
;
A
#
# COMPACT_ATOMS: atom_id res chain seq x y z
N MET A 1 10.74 -5.96 -24.36
CA MET A 1 9.95 -5.45 -23.22
C MET A 1 10.88 -4.83 -22.18
N PRO A 2 11.30 -3.56 -22.35
CA PRO A 2 12.30 -2.93 -21.47
C PRO A 2 11.82 -2.70 -20.02
N LEU A 3 10.51 -2.81 -19.77
CA LEU A 3 9.89 -2.60 -18.46
C LEU A 3 9.93 -3.85 -17.55
N LEU A 4 10.12 -5.03 -18.13
CA LEU A 4 10.15 -6.30 -17.39
C LEU A 4 11.17 -6.32 -16.23
N PRO A 5 12.46 -5.95 -16.43
CA PRO A 5 13.44 -5.97 -15.34
C PRO A 5 13.13 -4.97 -14.22
N VAL A 6 12.52 -3.83 -14.55
CA VAL A 6 12.10 -2.82 -13.56
C VAL A 6 10.96 -3.35 -12.70
N ALA A 7 9.94 -3.97 -13.32
CA ALA A 7 8.83 -4.59 -12.60
C ALA A 7 9.32 -5.71 -11.67
N LEU A 8 10.23 -6.57 -12.15
CA LEU A 8 10.84 -7.62 -11.34
C LEU A 8 11.65 -7.07 -10.17
N GLY A 9 12.44 -6.01 -10.39
CA GLY A 9 13.17 -5.34 -9.32
C GLY A 9 12.22 -4.78 -8.26
N LEU A 10 11.13 -4.14 -8.66
CA LEU A 10 10.15 -3.57 -7.73
C LEU A 10 9.47 -4.66 -6.89
N ILE A 11 9.05 -5.77 -7.53
CA ILE A 11 8.49 -6.94 -6.84
C ILE A 11 9.51 -7.53 -5.85
N ALA A 12 10.75 -7.72 -6.29
CA ALA A 12 11.82 -8.25 -5.45
C ALA A 12 12.09 -7.36 -4.22
N GLY A 13 12.05 -6.03 -4.38
CA GLY A 13 12.17 -5.09 -3.27
C GLY A 13 11.06 -5.21 -2.23
N VAL A 14 9.82 -5.37 -2.68
CA VAL A 14 8.67 -5.59 -1.78
C VAL A 14 8.82 -6.92 -1.02
N VAL A 15 9.18 -8.00 -1.72
CA VAL A 15 9.39 -9.32 -1.11
C VAL A 15 10.54 -9.28 -0.09
N LEU A 16 11.62 -8.56 -0.40
CA LEU A 16 12.78 -8.42 0.48
C LEU A 16 12.43 -7.67 1.78
N ASP A 17 11.71 -6.55 1.70
CA ASP A 17 11.27 -5.81 2.90
C ASP A 17 10.26 -6.58 3.74
N ASN A 18 9.47 -7.46 3.12
CA ASN A 18 8.56 -8.36 3.84
C ASN A 18 9.28 -9.53 4.50
N ALA A 19 10.36 -10.04 3.89
CA ALA A 19 11.14 -11.16 4.42
C ALA A 19 12.09 -10.73 5.55
N ILE A 20 12.64 -9.50 5.47
CA ILE A 20 13.59 -8.96 6.43
C ILE A 20 12.99 -7.70 7.06
N PRO A 21 12.64 -7.72 8.37
CA PRO A 21 12.19 -6.52 9.06
C PRO A 21 13.35 -5.54 9.19
N LEU A 22 13.50 -4.66 8.21
CA LEU A 22 14.56 -3.65 8.19
C LEU A 22 14.30 -2.57 9.24
N ALA A 23 15.32 -2.17 9.99
CA ALA A 23 15.21 -0.98 10.84
C ALA A 23 14.96 0.29 10.00
N PRO A 24 14.33 1.34 10.54
CA PRO A 24 14.13 2.61 9.84
C PRO A 24 15.42 3.17 9.23
N ASP A 25 16.53 3.05 9.95
CA ASP A 25 17.85 3.52 9.50
C ASP A 25 18.35 2.76 8.26
N ALA A 26 18.05 1.46 8.18
CA ALA A 26 18.38 0.64 7.02
C ALA A 26 17.58 1.04 5.78
N ILE A 27 16.31 1.45 5.96
CA ILE A 27 15.46 1.95 4.85
C ILE A 27 16.04 3.26 4.29
N ILE A 28 16.50 4.17 5.16
CA ILE A 28 17.17 5.40 4.75
C ILE A 28 18.45 5.08 3.96
N GLY A 29 19.26 4.13 4.45
CA GLY A 29 20.46 3.66 3.75
C GLY A 29 20.16 3.12 2.35
N VAL A 30 19.13 2.28 2.21
CA VAL A 30 18.69 1.73 0.92
C VAL A 30 18.20 2.83 -0.03
N ALA A 31 17.47 3.83 0.48
CA ALA A 31 17.00 4.97 -0.32
C ALA A 31 18.17 5.81 -0.87
N LEU A 32 19.13 6.15 -0.01
CA LEU A 32 20.32 6.93 -0.40
C LEU A 32 21.19 6.17 -1.39
N PHE A 33 21.39 4.87 -1.18
CA PHE A 33 22.15 4.02 -2.08
C PHE A 33 21.47 3.90 -3.45
N GLY A 34 20.13 3.73 -3.48
CA GLY A 34 19.35 3.74 -4.71
C GLY A 34 19.47 5.07 -5.46
N ALA A 35 19.36 6.20 -4.77
CA ALA A 35 19.52 7.52 -5.38
C ALA A 35 20.92 7.71 -5.98
N LEU A 36 21.97 7.31 -5.25
CA LEU A 36 23.35 7.36 -5.71
C LEU A 36 23.55 6.53 -6.99
N LEU A 37 23.05 5.30 -7.02
CA LEU A 37 23.11 4.44 -8.20
C LEU A 37 22.33 5.01 -9.40
N GLY A 38 21.18 5.64 -9.15
CA GLY A 38 20.42 6.32 -10.19
C GLY A 38 21.21 7.47 -10.82
N VAL A 39 21.86 8.30 -10.00
CA VAL A 39 22.71 9.41 -10.47
C VAL A 39 23.92 8.89 -11.25
N LEU A 40 24.57 7.83 -10.77
CA LEU A 40 25.69 7.18 -11.47
C LEU A 40 25.26 6.58 -12.80
N ALA A 41 24.07 5.96 -12.88
CA ALA A 41 23.52 5.41 -14.11
C ALA A 41 23.22 6.50 -15.15
N LEU A 42 22.67 7.65 -14.71
CA LEU A 42 22.44 8.81 -15.56
C LEU A 42 23.74 9.39 -16.13
N ARG A 43 24.85 9.29 -15.38
CA ARG A 43 26.18 9.69 -15.86
C ARG A 43 26.84 8.64 -16.77
N SER A 44 26.53 7.36 -16.59
CA SER A 44 27.12 6.22 -17.30
C SER A 44 26.29 5.75 -18.52
N GLN A 45 25.63 6.68 -19.22
CA GLN A 45 24.81 6.37 -20.39
C GLN A 45 25.59 5.69 -21.55
N ARG A 46 26.92 5.65 -21.49
CA ARG A 46 27.77 5.00 -22.49
C ARG A 46 27.77 3.47 -22.41
N HIS A 47 27.34 2.87 -21.30
CA HIS A 47 27.38 1.42 -21.10
C HIS A 47 26.00 0.84 -20.76
N ALA A 48 25.28 0.35 -21.77
CA ALA A 48 23.92 -0.18 -21.67
C ALA A 48 23.73 -1.27 -20.58
N ARG A 49 24.78 -2.06 -20.29
CA ARG A 49 24.73 -3.10 -19.24
C ARG A 49 24.74 -2.50 -17.83
N VAL A 50 25.55 -1.46 -17.60
CA VAL A 50 25.68 -0.80 -16.30
C VAL A 50 24.39 -0.06 -15.96
N THR A 51 23.80 0.62 -16.94
CA THR A 51 22.52 1.30 -16.78
C THR A 51 21.39 0.32 -16.48
N LEU A 52 21.40 -0.87 -17.09
CA LEU A 52 20.37 -1.89 -16.83
C LEU A 52 20.48 -2.47 -15.41
N CYS A 53 21.68 -2.84 -14.96
CA CYS A 53 21.90 -3.30 -13.59
C CYS A 53 21.53 -2.23 -12.56
N ALA A 54 21.94 -0.97 -12.81
CA ALA A 54 21.59 0.13 -11.92
C ALA A 54 20.07 0.38 -11.89
N ALA A 55 19.39 0.32 -13.04
CA ALA A 55 17.93 0.44 -13.09
C ALA A 55 17.24 -0.65 -12.25
N VAL A 56 17.69 -1.91 -12.33
CA VAL A 56 17.16 -3.00 -11.49
C VAL A 56 17.38 -2.70 -10.00
N LEU A 57 18.59 -2.31 -9.59
CA LEU A 57 18.91 -2.01 -8.19
C LEU A 57 18.09 -0.83 -7.64
N VAL A 58 17.93 0.23 -8.44
CA VAL A 58 17.07 1.38 -8.10
C VAL A 58 15.62 0.93 -7.93
N SER A 59 15.15 0.03 -8.79
CA SER A 59 13.79 -0.51 -8.73
C SER A 59 13.55 -1.31 -7.44
N VAL A 60 14.52 -2.13 -7.05
CA VAL A 60 14.51 -2.89 -5.78
C VAL A 60 14.46 -1.93 -4.60
N ALA A 61 15.37 -0.95 -4.54
CA ALA A 61 15.41 0.04 -3.47
C ALA A 61 14.08 0.81 -3.37
N THR A 62 13.52 1.21 -4.51
CA THR A 62 12.23 1.91 -4.57
C THR A 62 11.09 1.01 -4.07
N GLY A 63 11.11 -0.29 -4.40
CA GLY A 63 10.15 -1.27 -3.91
C GLY A 63 10.17 -1.39 -2.38
N VAL A 64 11.37 -1.53 -1.79
CA VAL A 64 11.58 -1.58 -0.33
C VAL A 64 11.04 -0.32 0.33
N VAL A 65 11.50 0.85 -0.11
CA VAL A 65 11.13 2.14 0.49
C VAL A 65 9.63 2.38 0.37
N ARG A 66 9.02 2.11 -0.80
CA ARG A 66 7.58 2.29 -1.01
C ARG A 66 6.77 1.36 -0.10
N HIS A 67 7.18 0.11 0.06
CA HIS A 67 6.50 -0.84 0.94
C HIS A 67 6.59 -0.37 2.40
N ALA A 68 7.80 -0.04 2.86
CA ALA A 68 8.05 0.45 4.21
C ALA A 68 7.25 1.72 4.53
N VAL A 69 7.24 2.72 3.65
CA VAL A 69 6.46 3.96 3.83
C VAL A 69 4.97 3.64 3.96
N ARG A 70 4.45 2.78 3.08
CA ARG A 70 3.01 2.47 3.05
C ARG A 70 2.54 1.63 4.24
N MET A 71 3.40 0.76 4.79
CA MET A 71 3.04 -0.17 5.86
C MET A 71 3.48 0.28 7.26
N ARG A 72 4.55 1.08 7.38
CA ARG A 72 5.14 1.45 8.68
C ARG A 72 4.95 2.92 9.05
N PHE A 73 4.81 3.80 8.06
CA PHE A 73 4.64 5.24 8.28
C PHE A 73 3.20 5.72 8.04
N LEU A 74 2.21 4.86 8.34
CA LEU A 74 0.81 5.32 8.29
C LEU A 74 0.57 6.38 9.37
N PRO A 75 -0.29 7.38 9.12
CA PRO A 75 -0.71 8.33 10.14
C PRO A 75 -1.29 7.62 11.38
N ASP A 76 -1.16 8.20 12.56
CA ASP A 76 -1.63 7.59 13.80
C ASP A 76 -3.15 7.35 13.81
N HIS A 77 -3.91 8.15 13.06
CA HIS A 77 -5.36 8.03 12.88
C HIS A 77 -5.77 7.09 11.73
N HIS A 78 -4.85 6.33 11.15
CA HIS A 78 -5.16 5.45 10.02
C HIS A 78 -5.84 4.16 10.49
N ILE A 79 -6.97 3.81 9.87
CA ILE A 79 -7.78 2.63 10.25
C ILE A 79 -6.99 1.31 10.26
N ALA A 80 -6.00 1.17 9.37
CA ALA A 80 -5.13 0.00 9.33
C ALA A 80 -4.25 -0.20 10.58
N ARG A 81 -4.11 0.82 11.45
CA ARG A 81 -3.47 0.65 12.78
C ARG A 81 -4.44 0.13 13.84
N ILE A 82 -5.74 0.26 13.60
CA ILE A 82 -6.82 -0.12 14.53
C ILE A 82 -7.37 -1.50 14.17
N VAL A 83 -7.37 -1.85 12.88
CA VAL A 83 -7.89 -3.12 12.37
C VAL A 83 -6.77 -4.16 12.38
N GLU A 84 -6.95 -5.24 13.14
CA GLU A 84 -6.05 -6.40 13.13
C GLU A 84 -6.03 -7.07 11.74
N ASN A 85 -4.92 -7.74 11.41
CA ASN A 85 -4.74 -8.42 10.11
C ASN A 85 -5.70 -9.60 9.89
N GLU A 86 -6.37 -10.06 10.94
CA GLU A 86 -7.41 -11.08 10.82
C GLU A 86 -8.77 -10.43 10.54
N PRO A 87 -9.44 -10.79 9.44
CA PRO A 87 -10.79 -10.29 9.18
C PRO A 87 -11.73 -10.86 10.26
N ARG A 88 -12.13 -10.01 11.20
CA ARG A 88 -13.11 -10.34 12.24
C ARG A 88 -14.43 -9.64 11.95
N ILE A 89 -15.52 -10.38 12.10
CA ILE A 89 -16.86 -9.80 12.04
C ILE A 89 -17.07 -8.99 13.33
N ARG A 90 -17.37 -7.70 13.19
CA ARG A 90 -17.68 -6.78 14.29
C ARG A 90 -19.07 -6.21 14.08
N THR A 91 -19.82 -6.07 15.16
CA THR A 91 -21.15 -5.43 15.13
C THR A 91 -20.97 -3.97 15.56
N MET A 92 -21.44 -3.03 14.74
CA MET A 92 -21.40 -1.60 15.05
C MET A 92 -22.81 -1.10 15.29
N SER A 93 -23.01 -0.37 16.37
CA SER A 93 -24.28 0.32 16.66
C SER A 93 -24.06 1.83 16.64
N GLY A 94 -25.02 2.55 16.08
CA GLY A 94 -24.88 3.99 15.92
C GLY A 94 -26.13 4.64 15.35
N ARG A 95 -26.08 5.96 15.21
CA ARG A 95 -27.16 6.75 14.62
C ARG A 95 -26.85 7.05 13.15
N VAL A 96 -27.80 6.75 12.28
CA VAL A 96 -27.71 7.16 10.87
C VAL A 96 -27.89 8.67 10.78
N VAL A 97 -26.85 9.37 10.32
CA VAL A 97 -26.80 10.84 10.20
C VAL A 97 -27.38 11.32 8.88
N THR A 98 -27.22 10.51 7.82
CA THR A 98 -27.70 10.85 6.47
C THR A 98 -28.68 9.81 5.96
N ALA A 99 -29.73 10.28 5.27
CA ALA A 99 -30.72 9.40 4.66
C ALA A 99 -30.01 8.35 3.77
N PRO A 100 -30.30 7.04 3.95
CA PRO A 100 -29.69 6.01 3.13
C PRO A 100 -30.03 6.23 1.66
N ARG A 101 -28.99 6.31 0.82
CA ARG A 101 -29.15 6.41 -0.64
C ARG A 101 -28.70 5.11 -1.29
N ILE A 102 -29.50 4.61 -2.22
CA ILE A 102 -29.12 3.50 -3.08
C ILE A 102 -28.24 4.09 -4.19
N VAL A 103 -27.01 3.63 -4.26
CA VAL A 103 -26.06 3.97 -5.32
C VAL A 103 -26.11 2.84 -6.34
N GLU A 104 -26.76 3.13 -7.45
CA GLU A 104 -26.72 2.27 -8.62
C GLU A 104 -25.35 2.36 -9.29
N ARG A 105 -24.92 1.25 -9.88
CA ARG A 105 -23.64 1.20 -10.59
C ARG A 105 -23.76 2.01 -11.89
N PRO A 106 -22.75 2.85 -12.23
CA PRO A 106 -22.66 3.46 -13.55
C PRO A 106 -22.59 2.36 -14.62
N ARG A 107 -23.54 2.36 -15.57
CA ARG A 107 -23.65 1.32 -16.60
C ARG A 107 -22.43 1.24 -17.52
N ASP A 108 -21.66 2.33 -17.62
CA ASP A 108 -20.57 2.48 -18.57
C ASP A 108 -19.19 2.03 -18.03
N GLN A 109 -19.12 1.48 -16.80
CA GLN A 109 -17.88 0.93 -16.28
C GLN A 109 -17.83 -0.60 -16.43
N ALA A 110 -16.83 -1.07 -17.18
CA ALA A 110 -16.45 -2.48 -17.18
C ALA A 110 -15.87 -2.85 -15.81
N VAL A 111 -16.47 -3.84 -15.16
CA VAL A 111 -16.00 -4.37 -13.86
C VAL A 111 -15.97 -5.88 -13.99
N ALA A 112 -14.91 -6.51 -13.47
CA ALA A 112 -14.66 -7.94 -13.60
C ALA A 112 -15.72 -8.84 -12.93
N TYR A 113 -16.52 -8.28 -12.01
CA TYR A 113 -17.54 -9.02 -11.26
C TYR A 113 -18.88 -8.26 -11.23
N PRO A 114 -20.02 -8.98 -11.27
CA PRO A 114 -21.33 -8.37 -11.06
C PRO A 114 -21.39 -7.77 -9.66
N THR A 115 -21.87 -6.53 -9.56
CA THR A 115 -21.97 -5.82 -8.28
C THR A 115 -23.43 -5.47 -8.03
N ALA A 116 -23.99 -5.95 -6.92
CA ALA A 116 -25.33 -5.57 -6.49
C ALA A 116 -25.39 -4.07 -6.13
N PRO A 117 -26.59 -3.44 -6.18
CA PRO A 117 -26.80 -2.09 -5.68
C PRO A 117 -26.23 -1.91 -4.27
N ARG A 118 -25.60 -0.76 -4.00
CA ARG A 118 -24.98 -0.48 -2.70
C ARG A 118 -25.69 0.65 -1.98
N THR A 119 -25.99 0.48 -0.70
CA THR A 119 -26.54 1.56 0.12
C THR A 119 -25.41 2.36 0.75
N ARG A 120 -25.46 3.69 0.63
CA ARG A 120 -24.48 4.59 1.24
C ARG A 120 -25.18 5.51 2.24
N PHE A 121 -24.68 5.54 3.46
CA PHE A 121 -25.12 6.41 4.54
C PHE A 121 -23.92 6.75 5.42
N MET A 122 -24.06 7.79 6.24
CA MET A 122 -23.12 8.11 7.31
C MET A 122 -23.72 7.60 8.62
N LEU A 123 -22.93 6.84 9.36
CA LEU A 123 -23.27 6.32 10.68
C LEU A 123 -22.38 7.02 11.70
N ASP A 124 -23.01 7.71 12.66
CA ASP A 124 -22.36 8.18 13.87
C ASP A 124 -22.29 7.01 14.85
N ILE A 125 -21.10 6.46 15.05
CA ILE A 125 -20.90 5.21 15.78
C ILE A 125 -20.96 5.49 17.27
N THR A 126 -21.83 4.78 17.98
CA THR A 126 -22.00 4.90 19.44
C THR A 126 -21.36 3.74 20.19
N SER A 127 -21.26 2.57 19.55
CA SER A 127 -20.50 1.44 20.09
C SER A 127 -20.02 0.51 18.99
N VAL A 128 -18.88 -0.11 19.23
CA VAL A 128 -18.37 -1.22 18.43
C VAL A 128 -18.21 -2.42 19.35
N ASP A 129 -18.96 -3.48 19.07
CA ASP A 129 -18.92 -4.71 19.83
C ASP A 129 -17.86 -5.65 19.24
N GLY A 130 -16.90 -6.04 20.08
CA GLY A 130 -15.77 -6.90 19.72
C GLY A 130 -15.43 -7.92 20.80
N ASP A 131 -14.44 -8.77 20.56
CA ASP A 131 -14.08 -9.89 21.43
C ASP A 131 -13.57 -9.43 22.81
N ALA A 132 -13.13 -8.17 22.92
CA ALA A 132 -12.69 -7.54 24.17
C ALA A 132 -13.82 -6.79 24.90
N GLY A 133 -15.06 -6.89 24.41
CA GLY A 133 -16.21 -6.13 24.90
C GLY A 133 -16.45 -4.82 24.12
N PRO A 134 -17.47 -4.05 24.51
CA PRO A 134 -17.86 -2.83 23.81
C PRO A 134 -16.81 -1.73 24.02
N ILE A 135 -16.30 -1.18 22.91
CA ILE A 135 -15.46 0.02 22.94
C ILE A 135 -16.39 1.24 22.76
N PRO A 136 -16.41 2.19 23.72
CA PRO A 136 -17.21 3.41 23.62
C PRO A 136 -16.69 4.39 22.57
#